data_AF-A0A954G183-F1
#
_entry.id   AF-A0A954G183-F1
#
_cell.length_a   1.000
_cell.length_b   1.000
_cell.length_c   1.000
_cell.angle_alpha   90.00
_cell.angle_beta   90.00
_cell.angle_gamma   90.00
#
_symmetry.space_group_name_H-M   'P 1'
#
loop_
_entity.id
_entity.type
_entity.pdbx_description
1 polymer ?
#
loop_
_entity_poly.entity_id
_entity_poly.type
_entity_poly.pdbx_seq_one_letter_code
_entity_poly.pdbx_strand_id
1 'polypeptide(L)'
;IGGGIGLLLIAGVVWFGLSGSEKEKAPEPQVAQPEETEKTAPEPETLPDEIKVGPEENYKTIAAVLKDIQIVFGKTFGVDSKHYTIKVVAGQELKERIQIDNSTLNYPKGITIVAESGKPVILAPEGPEPVIQLKGIEGLTIDGFLIKAQGKKVAIQLADYLVGTRLKNLKINDFQTSGVQAVSVSGLESEPLLLENLNFKAGNPQAIGLDLSGATNSGIVMSNVRCLNKMQVGLRFSSSVRDTQIKESIFSESSTGIRFESLGYDLSNLKLTNNTFFIVNSGIVISAMPGPGSEAIQISRNLFATIEGAEAKVEQQNDPKVWAKILTAQENYSSRTAPKPVPADELDLFKNKGKQGDAKLSDFVSTTPGEEKFLSPAPDNPARKVAGAPGGMKPYVGAV
;
A
#
# COMPACT_ATOMS: atom_id res chain seq x y z
N ILE A 1 -21.54 -22.55 -52.77
CA ILE A 1 -20.14 -22.51 -53.25
C ILE A 1 -19.29 -22.16 -52.03
N GLY A 2 -18.48 -23.00 -51.40
CA GLY A 2 -18.06 -24.38 -51.63
C GLY A 2 -16.66 -24.56 -51.03
N GLY A 3 -16.51 -25.46 -50.04
CA GLY A 3 -15.29 -26.19 -49.65
C GLY A 3 -14.21 -25.42 -48.85
N GLY A 4 -13.44 -26.02 -47.96
CA GLY A 4 -13.33 -27.42 -47.50
C GLY A 4 -11.98 -27.56 -46.76
N ILE A 5 -11.98 -28.04 -45.52
CA ILE A 5 -10.77 -28.25 -44.69
C ILE A 5 -10.43 -29.74 -44.73
N GLY A 6 -9.22 -30.07 -45.20
CA GLY A 6 -8.68 -31.43 -45.29
C GLY A 6 -7.52 -31.66 -44.31
N LEU A 7 -7.68 -32.69 -43.47
CA LEU A 7 -6.67 -33.32 -42.61
C LEU A 7 -5.62 -34.08 -43.43
N LEU A 8 -4.36 -34.10 -42.98
CA LEU A 8 -3.36 -35.07 -43.41
C LEU A 8 -2.53 -35.58 -42.22
N LEU A 9 -2.75 -36.86 -41.90
CA LEU A 9 -1.88 -37.75 -41.12
C LEU A 9 -0.84 -38.37 -42.06
N ILE A 10 0.42 -38.45 -41.66
CA ILE A 10 1.41 -39.32 -42.31
C ILE A 10 2.11 -40.17 -41.26
N ALA A 11 1.87 -41.48 -41.34
CA ALA A 11 2.67 -42.54 -40.75
C ALA A 11 3.75 -42.97 -41.75
N GLY A 12 4.93 -43.33 -41.26
CA GLY A 12 6.01 -43.88 -42.08
C GLY A 12 6.85 -44.87 -41.29
N VAL A 13 6.60 -46.16 -41.51
CA VAL A 13 7.42 -47.30 -41.10
C VAL A 13 8.48 -47.53 -42.17
N VAL A 14 9.74 -47.76 -41.78
CA VAL A 14 10.74 -48.41 -42.65
C VAL A 14 11.46 -49.51 -41.86
N TRP A 15 11.56 -50.67 -42.51
CA TRP A 15 12.07 -51.93 -41.99
C TRP A 15 13.32 -52.35 -42.79
N PHE A 16 14.22 -53.05 -42.08
CA PHE A 16 15.22 -54.04 -42.54
C PHE A 16 16.58 -53.61 -43.13
N GLY A 17 17.65 -54.22 -42.55
CA GLY A 17 18.94 -54.44 -43.21
C GLY A 17 20.10 -54.81 -42.27
N LEU A 18 20.35 -56.11 -42.09
CA LEU A 18 21.41 -56.74 -41.27
C LEU A 18 22.86 -56.42 -41.74
N SER A 19 23.81 -56.28 -40.81
CA SER A 19 25.13 -56.98 -40.82
C SER A 19 26.02 -56.59 -39.62
N GLY A 20 26.83 -57.55 -39.14
CA GLY A 20 28.14 -57.25 -38.51
C GLY A 20 28.23 -57.37 -37.00
N SER A 21 28.61 -58.56 -36.53
CA SER A 21 29.00 -58.85 -35.15
C SER A 21 30.42 -58.35 -34.87
N GLU A 22 30.59 -57.37 -33.99
CA GLU A 22 31.85 -57.11 -33.27
C GLU A 22 31.57 -56.95 -31.76
N LYS A 23 32.38 -57.65 -30.96
CA LYS A 23 32.33 -57.67 -29.50
C LYS A 23 32.87 -56.36 -28.95
N GLU A 24 32.04 -55.59 -28.27
CA GLU A 24 32.49 -54.45 -27.46
C GLU A 24 32.09 -54.63 -25.99
N LYS A 25 33.03 -54.29 -25.11
CA LYS A 25 33.13 -54.66 -23.70
C LYS A 25 31.97 -54.11 -22.87
N ALA A 26 31.49 -54.90 -21.92
CA ALA A 26 30.60 -54.46 -20.86
C ALA A 26 31.24 -53.33 -20.04
N PRO A 27 30.54 -52.21 -19.77
CA PRO A 27 30.97 -51.24 -18.78
C PRO A 27 30.85 -51.84 -17.37
N GLU A 28 31.88 -51.66 -16.55
CA GLU A 28 31.87 -52.01 -15.14
C GLU A 28 30.74 -51.25 -14.40
N PRO A 29 30.08 -51.88 -13.41
CA PRO A 29 29.07 -51.20 -12.60
C PRO A 29 29.73 -50.08 -11.79
N GLN A 30 29.44 -48.83 -12.14
CA GLN A 30 29.72 -47.69 -11.28
C GLN A 30 28.90 -47.85 -10.00
N VAL A 31 29.62 -48.03 -8.89
CA VAL A 31 29.07 -48.03 -7.54
C VAL A 31 28.41 -46.67 -7.33
N ALA A 32 27.07 -46.67 -7.26
CA ALA A 32 26.31 -45.48 -6.88
C ALA A 32 26.75 -45.05 -5.48
N GLN A 33 27.29 -43.83 -5.36
CA GLN A 33 27.42 -43.17 -4.08
C GLN A 33 25.99 -42.99 -3.52
N PRO A 34 25.73 -43.40 -2.27
CA PRO A 34 24.42 -43.18 -1.69
C PRO A 34 24.15 -41.68 -1.58
N GLU A 35 23.05 -41.23 -2.20
CA GLU A 35 22.46 -39.93 -1.93
C GLU A 35 22.28 -39.81 -0.41
N GLU A 36 23.03 -38.88 0.17
CA GLU A 36 22.88 -38.47 1.55
C GLU A 36 21.47 -37.90 1.68
N THR A 37 20.57 -38.72 2.20
CA THR A 37 19.18 -38.35 2.45
C THR A 37 19.21 -37.25 3.48
N GLU A 38 19.01 -36.02 3.02
CA GLU A 38 18.90 -34.82 3.83
C GLU A 38 17.85 -35.12 4.92
N LYS A 39 18.31 -35.33 6.15
CA LYS A 39 17.43 -35.58 7.30
C LYS A 39 16.59 -34.34 7.51
N THR A 40 15.36 -34.34 7.02
CA THR A 40 14.38 -33.29 7.29
C THR A 40 14.25 -33.14 8.80
N ALA A 41 14.49 -31.93 9.31
CA ALA A 41 14.27 -31.62 10.72
C ALA A 41 12.82 -32.01 11.09
N PRO A 42 12.58 -32.59 12.29
CA PRO A 42 11.24 -32.98 12.70
C PRO A 42 10.32 -31.77 12.71
N GLU A 43 9.10 -31.92 12.18
CA GLU A 43 8.12 -30.85 12.16
C GLU A 43 7.72 -30.42 13.58
N PRO A 44 7.54 -29.11 13.83
CA PRO A 44 7.11 -28.65 15.14
C PRO A 44 5.68 -29.14 15.46
N GLU A 45 5.48 -29.58 16.69
CA GLU A 45 4.14 -29.92 17.22
C GLU A 45 3.44 -28.67 17.77
N THR A 46 4.19 -27.78 18.42
CA THR A 46 3.69 -26.52 18.98
C THR A 46 4.72 -25.41 18.81
N LEU A 47 4.26 -24.17 18.88
CA LEU A 47 5.09 -22.97 18.89
C LEU A 47 4.74 -22.10 20.10
N PRO A 48 5.71 -21.39 20.68
CA PRO A 48 5.41 -20.36 21.68
C PRO A 48 4.66 -19.20 21.04
N ASP A 49 3.91 -18.44 21.84
CA ASP A 49 3.15 -17.28 21.38
C ASP A 49 4.08 -16.13 20.94
N GLU A 50 5.27 -16.04 21.55
CA GLU A 50 6.32 -15.09 21.18
C GLU A 50 7.54 -15.83 20.63
N ILE A 51 7.95 -15.45 19.41
CA ILE A 51 9.03 -16.07 18.65
C ILE A 51 10.03 -14.98 18.26
N LYS A 52 11.32 -15.19 18.56
CA LYS A 52 12.38 -14.25 18.19
C LYS A 52 13.08 -14.67 16.90
N VAL A 53 13.41 -13.67 16.09
CA VAL A 53 14.15 -13.82 14.82
C VAL A 53 15.43 -13.00 14.87
N GLY A 54 16.57 -13.67 14.70
CA GLY A 54 17.87 -13.03 14.68
C GLY A 54 19.04 -13.99 14.49
N PRO A 55 20.27 -13.47 14.26
CA PRO A 55 21.45 -14.28 13.97
C PRO A 55 21.81 -15.25 15.11
N GLU A 56 21.45 -14.92 16.34
CA GLU A 56 21.70 -15.74 17.55
C GLU A 56 20.44 -16.48 18.04
N GLU A 57 19.27 -16.25 17.42
CA GLU A 57 17.99 -16.83 17.85
C GLU A 57 17.72 -18.19 17.19
N ASN A 58 16.75 -18.95 17.70
CA ASN A 58 16.38 -20.25 17.10
C ASN A 58 15.93 -20.11 15.64
N TYR A 59 15.19 -19.04 15.35
CA TYR A 59 14.82 -18.69 13.99
C TYR A 59 15.73 -17.60 13.46
N LYS A 60 16.34 -17.84 12.30
CA LYS A 60 17.18 -16.85 11.62
C LYS A 60 16.39 -15.95 10.67
N THR A 61 15.22 -16.40 10.23
CA THR A 61 14.38 -15.70 9.24
C THR A 61 12.92 -15.68 9.66
N ILE A 62 12.20 -14.64 9.21
CA ILE A 62 10.75 -14.52 9.38
C ILE A 62 10.04 -15.63 8.60
N ALA A 63 10.52 -15.93 7.39
CA ALA A 63 9.95 -16.97 6.53
C ALA A 63 9.96 -18.36 7.19
N ALA A 64 11.01 -18.71 7.93
CA ALA A 64 11.07 -19.97 8.67
C ALA A 64 9.99 -20.04 9.77
N VAL A 65 9.79 -18.94 10.50
CA VAL A 65 8.72 -18.86 11.51
C VAL A 65 7.34 -18.98 10.87
N LEU A 66 7.10 -18.25 9.78
CA LEU A 66 5.82 -18.30 9.07
C LEU A 66 5.50 -19.70 8.55
N LYS A 67 6.49 -20.43 8.04
CA LYS A 67 6.34 -21.83 7.61
C LYS A 67 5.93 -22.73 8.76
N ASP A 68 6.58 -22.59 9.92
CA ASP A 68 6.26 -23.41 11.09
C ASP A 68 4.89 -23.07 11.68
N ILE A 69 4.48 -21.79 11.63
CA ILE A 69 3.11 -21.37 11.98
C ILE A 69 2.08 -22.07 11.08
N GLN A 70 2.32 -22.16 9.76
CA GLN A 70 1.42 -22.88 8.86
C GLN A 70 1.33 -24.36 9.22
N ILE A 71 2.45 -25.01 9.53
CA ILE A 71 2.49 -26.43 9.91
C ILE A 71 1.67 -26.66 11.18
N VAL A 72 1.89 -25.87 12.23
CA VAL A 72 1.16 -26.00 13.49
C VAL A 72 -0.32 -25.70 13.30
N PHE A 73 -0.67 -24.64 12.58
CA PHE A 73 -2.06 -24.28 12.31
C PHE A 73 -2.80 -25.38 11.53
N GLY A 74 -2.15 -25.99 10.54
CA GLY A 74 -2.72 -27.11 9.77
C GLY A 74 -3.02 -28.34 10.62
N LYS A 75 -2.27 -28.57 11.70
CA LYS A 75 -2.51 -29.67 12.66
C LYS A 75 -3.70 -29.38 13.59
N THR A 76 -3.94 -28.12 13.91
CA THR A 76 -4.96 -27.67 14.87
C THR A 76 -6.22 -27.12 14.20
N PHE A 77 -6.47 -27.49 12.94
CA PHE A 77 -7.53 -26.95 12.07
C PHE A 77 -8.79 -26.51 12.85
N GLY A 78 -9.04 -25.20 12.92
CA GLY A 78 -10.21 -24.64 13.62
C GLY A 78 -9.95 -23.94 14.96
N VAL A 79 -8.70 -23.90 15.48
CA VAL A 79 -8.35 -23.03 16.62
C VAL A 79 -7.93 -21.64 16.11
N ASP A 80 -8.92 -20.84 15.73
CA ASP A 80 -8.74 -19.49 15.14
C ASP A 80 -8.36 -18.41 16.18
N SER A 81 -8.05 -18.82 17.42
CA SER A 81 -7.83 -17.93 18.56
C SER A 81 -6.36 -17.74 18.94
N LYS A 82 -5.43 -18.48 18.33
CA LYS A 82 -4.02 -18.39 18.69
C LYS A 82 -3.32 -17.26 17.94
N HIS A 83 -2.75 -16.34 18.71
CA HIS A 83 -1.98 -15.20 18.21
C HIS A 83 -0.49 -15.46 18.33
N TYR A 84 0.26 -15.13 17.28
CA TYR A 84 1.71 -15.26 17.26
C TYR A 84 2.36 -13.89 17.12
N THR A 85 3.39 -13.62 17.92
CA THR A 85 4.21 -12.42 17.83
C THR A 85 5.64 -12.80 17.44
N ILE A 86 6.04 -12.42 16.23
CA ILE A 86 7.39 -12.56 15.68
C ILE A 86 8.15 -11.27 15.96
N LYS A 87 9.10 -11.30 16.90
CA LYS A 87 9.99 -10.18 17.21
C LYS A 87 11.31 -10.30 16.47
N VAL A 88 11.62 -9.32 15.65
CA VAL A 88 12.88 -9.29 14.89
C VAL A 88 13.89 -8.41 15.60
N VAL A 89 15.04 -8.99 15.97
CA VAL A 89 16.08 -8.30 16.73
C VAL A 89 16.55 -7.05 15.98
N ALA A 90 16.71 -5.95 16.71
CA ALA A 90 17.08 -4.64 16.16
C ALA A 90 18.41 -4.63 15.40
N GLY A 91 18.55 -3.73 14.43
CA GLY A 91 19.80 -3.48 13.69
C GLY A 91 20.17 -4.53 12.63
N GLN A 92 19.27 -5.47 12.34
CA GLN A 92 19.46 -6.47 11.30
C GLN A 92 19.14 -5.92 9.91
N GLU A 93 19.88 -6.40 8.91
CA GLU A 93 19.49 -6.32 7.51
C GLU A 93 19.15 -7.73 7.01
N LEU A 94 17.87 -7.98 6.76
CA LEU A 94 17.36 -9.26 6.29
C LEU A 94 17.26 -9.24 4.77
N LYS A 95 17.93 -10.19 4.12
CA LYS A 95 17.85 -10.44 2.68
C LYS A 95 16.65 -11.33 2.29
N GLU A 96 15.58 -11.30 3.09
CA GLU A 96 14.38 -12.10 2.87
C GLU A 96 13.18 -11.22 2.49
N ARG A 97 12.14 -11.87 1.97
CA ARG A 97 10.83 -11.26 1.68
C ARG A 97 9.83 -11.74 2.71
N ILE A 98 8.83 -10.93 2.99
CA ILE A 98 7.61 -11.40 3.68
C ILE A 98 6.58 -11.69 2.60
N GLN A 99 6.32 -12.97 2.35
CA GLN A 99 5.33 -13.41 1.37
C GLN A 99 4.30 -14.29 2.05
N ILE A 100 3.05 -13.82 2.06
CA ILE A 100 1.91 -14.51 2.63
C ILE A 100 0.81 -14.55 1.58
N ASP A 101 0.50 -15.77 1.10
CA ASP A 101 -0.69 -16.06 0.31
C ASP A 101 -1.58 -16.97 1.14
N ASN A 102 -2.67 -16.41 1.64
CA ASN A 102 -3.66 -17.10 2.47
C ASN A 102 -4.94 -17.45 1.67
N SER A 103 -4.84 -17.56 0.34
CA SER A 103 -5.97 -17.96 -0.52
C SER A 103 -6.49 -19.37 -0.23
N THR A 104 -5.68 -20.23 0.39
CA THR A 104 -6.05 -21.58 0.84
C THR A 104 -6.35 -21.66 2.34
N LEU A 105 -6.45 -20.53 3.05
CA LEU A 105 -6.74 -20.43 4.48
C LEU A 105 -5.76 -21.26 5.34
N ASN A 106 -4.46 -21.15 5.04
CA ASN A 106 -3.38 -21.90 5.69
C ASN A 106 -2.63 -21.13 6.78
N TYR A 107 -3.06 -19.90 7.08
CA TYR A 107 -2.56 -19.11 8.20
C TYR A 107 -3.66 -18.83 9.24
N PRO A 108 -3.31 -18.79 10.54
CA PRO A 108 -4.20 -18.28 11.57
C PRO A 108 -4.41 -16.77 11.41
N LYS A 109 -5.53 -16.28 11.93
CA LYS A 109 -5.73 -14.84 12.09
C LYS A 109 -4.82 -14.28 13.18
N GLY A 110 -4.37 -13.03 13.01
CA GLY A 110 -3.73 -12.29 14.10
C GLY A 110 -2.26 -12.64 14.36
N ILE A 111 -1.48 -12.76 13.30
CA ILE A 111 0.00 -12.78 13.36
C ILE A 111 0.51 -11.35 13.50
N THR A 112 1.47 -11.11 14.39
CA THR A 112 2.17 -9.83 14.52
C THR A 112 3.65 -10.02 14.21
N ILE A 113 4.19 -9.23 13.29
CA ILE A 113 5.60 -9.20 12.93
C ILE A 113 6.11 -7.81 13.27
N VAL A 114 7.02 -7.70 14.24
CA VAL A 114 7.46 -6.42 14.79
C VAL A 114 8.99 -6.35 14.86
N ALA A 115 9.54 -5.25 14.37
CA ALA A 115 10.93 -4.90 14.57
C ALA A 115 11.15 -4.39 16.00
N GLU A 116 12.14 -4.93 16.72
CA GLU A 116 12.48 -4.43 18.04
C GLU A 116 13.01 -2.99 17.99
N SER A 117 12.74 -2.22 19.05
CA SER A 117 13.19 -0.83 19.17
C SER A 117 14.71 -0.71 19.17
N GLY A 118 15.24 0.35 18.57
CA GLY A 118 16.67 0.66 18.55
C GLY A 118 17.14 0.96 17.14
N LYS A 119 18.23 0.30 16.71
CA LYS A 119 18.68 0.40 15.32
C LYS A 119 17.61 -0.21 14.38
N PRO A 120 17.31 0.41 13.23
CA PRO A 120 16.27 -0.09 12.34
C PRO A 120 16.52 -1.53 11.89
N VAL A 121 15.45 -2.33 11.82
CA VAL A 121 15.45 -3.58 11.08
C VAL A 121 15.12 -3.29 9.63
N ILE A 122 15.96 -3.77 8.72
CA ILE A 122 15.90 -3.47 7.30
C ILE A 122 15.49 -4.74 6.54
N LEU A 123 14.44 -4.66 5.73
CA LEU A 123 14.14 -5.66 4.71
C LEU A 123 14.73 -5.22 3.36
N ALA A 124 15.71 -5.97 2.86
CA ALA A 124 16.44 -5.67 1.62
C ALA A 124 16.68 -6.93 0.75
N PRO A 125 15.61 -7.64 0.33
CA PRO A 125 15.77 -8.83 -0.49
C PRO A 125 16.27 -8.51 -1.90
N GLU A 126 17.20 -9.32 -2.39
CA GLU A 126 17.73 -9.24 -3.76
C GLU A 126 16.70 -9.68 -4.79
N GLY A 127 16.70 -9.09 -6.00
CA GLY A 127 15.78 -9.44 -7.10
C GLY A 127 14.70 -8.38 -7.38
N PRO A 128 13.89 -8.53 -8.44
CA PRO A 128 12.92 -7.51 -8.88
C PRO A 128 11.58 -7.53 -8.12
N GLU A 129 11.27 -8.60 -7.41
CA GLU A 129 9.97 -8.83 -6.77
C GLU A 129 9.78 -7.95 -5.53
N PRO A 130 8.53 -7.63 -5.15
CA PRO A 130 8.23 -6.84 -3.96
C PRO A 130 8.82 -7.43 -2.69
N VAL A 131 9.14 -6.55 -1.73
CA VAL A 131 9.71 -6.91 -0.43
C VAL A 131 8.66 -7.55 0.47
N ILE A 132 7.43 -7.04 0.43
CA ILE A 132 6.29 -7.58 1.15
C ILE A 132 5.18 -7.88 0.13
N GLN A 133 4.63 -9.08 0.18
CA GLN A 133 3.50 -9.52 -0.64
C GLN A 133 2.47 -10.18 0.25
N LEU A 134 1.28 -9.58 0.35
CA LEU A 134 0.19 -10.07 1.19
C LEU A 134 -1.05 -10.29 0.34
N LYS A 135 -1.65 -11.47 0.48
CA LYS A 135 -2.90 -11.82 -0.18
C LYS A 135 -3.82 -12.59 0.77
N GLY A 136 -5.01 -12.06 1.01
CA GLY A 136 -6.08 -12.79 1.74
C GLY A 136 -5.81 -13.04 3.24
N ILE A 137 -4.82 -12.36 3.84
CA ILE A 137 -4.47 -12.57 5.25
C ILE A 137 -5.21 -11.58 6.16
N GLU A 138 -5.81 -12.10 7.23
CA GLU A 138 -6.59 -11.34 8.19
C GLU A 138 -5.85 -11.14 9.52
N GLY A 139 -6.03 -9.97 10.13
CA GLY A 139 -5.47 -9.61 11.43
C GLY A 139 -3.94 -9.50 11.47
N LEU A 140 -3.24 -9.60 10.34
CA LEU A 140 -1.78 -9.50 10.29
C LEU A 140 -1.33 -8.09 10.67
N THR A 141 -0.34 -7.96 11.54
CA THR A 141 0.32 -6.68 11.82
C THR A 141 1.79 -6.75 11.40
N ILE A 142 2.26 -5.79 10.61
CA ILE A 142 3.69 -5.58 10.30
C ILE A 142 4.09 -4.20 10.80
N ASP A 143 5.04 -4.13 11.73
CA ASP A 143 5.37 -2.89 12.46
C ASP A 143 6.88 -2.62 12.53
N GLY A 144 7.29 -1.39 12.18
CA GLY A 144 8.59 -0.82 12.55
C GLY A 144 9.74 -1.07 11.58
N PHE A 145 9.47 -1.60 10.38
CA PHE A 145 10.50 -1.95 9.40
C PHE A 145 10.91 -0.78 8.49
N LEU A 146 12.19 -0.75 8.14
CA LEU A 146 12.69 -0.02 6.98
C LEU A 146 12.70 -0.96 5.77
N ILE A 147 12.03 -0.56 4.70
CA ILE A 147 11.92 -1.30 3.44
C ILE A 147 12.85 -0.65 2.41
N LYS A 148 13.90 -1.35 2.00
CA LYS A 148 14.77 -0.93 0.89
C LYS A 148 14.28 -1.56 -0.41
N ALA A 149 13.67 -0.77 -1.28
CA ALA A 149 13.12 -1.22 -2.55
C ALA A 149 13.97 -0.80 -3.76
N GLN A 150 15.27 -0.58 -3.56
CA GLN A 150 16.21 -0.22 -4.62
C GLN A 150 16.12 -1.21 -5.79
N GLY A 151 15.90 -0.70 -7.00
CA GLY A 151 15.78 -1.51 -8.22
C GLY A 151 14.45 -2.27 -8.37
N LYS A 152 13.52 -2.16 -7.41
CA LYS A 152 12.20 -2.80 -7.46
C LYS A 152 11.14 -1.85 -8.00
N LYS A 153 10.27 -2.35 -8.88
CA LYS A 153 9.12 -1.57 -9.37
C LYS A 153 8.14 -1.26 -8.24
N VAL A 154 7.83 -2.27 -7.43
CA VAL A 154 6.88 -2.20 -6.32
C VAL A 154 7.58 -2.62 -5.04
N ALA A 155 7.42 -1.86 -3.96
CA ALA A 155 8.00 -2.24 -2.66
C ALA A 155 7.09 -3.21 -1.88
N ILE A 156 5.79 -2.89 -1.80
CA ILE A 156 4.79 -3.67 -1.08
C ILE A 156 3.60 -3.95 -2.01
N GLN A 157 3.18 -5.20 -2.09
CA GLN A 157 2.00 -5.63 -2.85
C GLN A 157 0.94 -6.20 -1.92
N LEU A 158 -0.30 -5.73 -2.09
CA LEU A 158 -1.47 -6.10 -1.30
C LEU A 158 -2.60 -6.57 -2.23
N ALA A 159 -3.28 -7.65 -1.87
CA ALA A 159 -4.41 -8.15 -2.65
C ALA A 159 -5.49 -8.80 -1.76
N ASP A 160 -6.72 -8.76 -2.27
CA ASP A 160 -7.90 -9.43 -1.72
C ASP A 160 -8.27 -8.98 -0.27
N TYR A 161 -8.91 -9.86 0.49
CA TYR A 161 -9.40 -9.57 1.84
C TYR A 161 -8.23 -9.43 2.83
N LEU A 162 -8.11 -8.25 3.42
CA LEU A 162 -7.07 -7.88 4.40
C LEU A 162 -7.73 -7.35 5.68
N VAL A 163 -8.79 -8.02 6.11
CA VAL A 163 -9.62 -7.63 7.26
C VAL A 163 -8.76 -7.54 8.51
N GLY A 164 -8.80 -6.40 9.19
CA GLY A 164 -8.03 -6.15 10.41
C GLY A 164 -6.51 -6.14 10.25
N THR A 165 -5.99 -6.25 9.02
CA THR A 165 -4.56 -6.23 8.73
C THR A 165 -4.02 -4.81 8.85
N ARG A 166 -2.80 -4.67 9.39
CA ARG A 166 -2.18 -3.40 9.77
C ARG A 166 -0.74 -3.33 9.28
N LEU A 167 -0.42 -2.32 8.48
CA LEU A 167 0.95 -1.93 8.18
C LEU A 167 1.25 -0.65 8.96
N LYS A 168 2.25 -0.70 9.85
CA LYS A 168 2.50 0.35 10.85
C LYS A 168 3.96 0.77 10.88
N ASN A 169 4.20 2.07 11.05
CA ASN A 169 5.53 2.65 11.30
C ASN A 169 6.59 2.21 10.26
N LEU A 170 6.19 2.11 8.99
CA LEU A 170 7.10 1.66 7.93
C LEU A 170 7.77 2.85 7.24
N LYS A 171 9.05 2.66 6.88
CA LYS A 171 9.79 3.58 5.99
C LYS A 171 10.07 2.87 4.68
N ILE A 172 9.49 3.31 3.59
CA ILE A 172 9.56 2.68 2.27
C ILE A 172 10.38 3.57 1.32
N ASN A 173 11.56 3.09 0.94
CA ASN A 173 12.53 3.86 0.16
C ASN A 173 12.85 3.22 -1.19
N ASP A 174 13.19 4.06 -2.16
CA ASP A 174 13.89 3.74 -3.42
C ASP A 174 13.12 2.87 -4.43
N PHE A 175 11.79 2.77 -4.28
CA PHE A 175 10.91 2.12 -5.25
C PHE A 175 10.78 2.91 -6.56
N GLN A 176 10.56 2.21 -7.67
CA GLN A 176 10.62 2.80 -9.02
C GLN A 176 9.24 3.13 -9.63
N THR A 177 8.18 2.43 -9.24
CA THR A 177 6.83 2.63 -9.77
C THR A 177 5.83 2.88 -8.65
N SER A 178 5.72 1.99 -7.67
CA SER A 178 4.76 2.15 -6.55
C SER A 178 5.37 1.78 -5.20
N GLY A 179 5.10 2.57 -4.17
CA GLY A 179 5.49 2.23 -2.79
C GLY A 179 4.62 1.09 -2.27
N VAL A 180 3.31 1.29 -2.28
CA VAL A 180 2.30 0.24 -2.08
C VAL A 180 1.49 0.10 -3.36
N GLN A 181 1.38 -1.12 -3.88
CA GLN A 181 0.42 -1.49 -4.92
C GLN A 181 -0.65 -2.37 -4.29
N ALA A 182 -1.90 -1.91 -4.30
CA ALA A 182 -3.04 -2.64 -3.77
C ALA A 182 -4.03 -2.96 -4.90
N VAL A 183 -4.45 -4.22 -4.98
CA VAL A 183 -5.38 -4.70 -6.01
C VAL A 183 -6.59 -5.34 -5.35
N SER A 184 -7.77 -4.74 -5.54
CA SER A 184 -9.05 -5.20 -4.99
C SER A 184 -8.99 -5.47 -3.48
N VAL A 185 -8.32 -4.60 -2.70
CA VAL A 185 -8.15 -4.84 -1.26
C VAL A 185 -9.40 -4.45 -0.49
N SER A 186 -9.77 -5.29 0.48
CA SER A 186 -10.96 -5.04 1.29
C SER A 186 -10.72 -5.34 2.77
N GLY A 187 -11.05 -4.36 3.62
CA GLY A 187 -11.28 -4.55 5.05
C GLY A 187 -12.78 -4.49 5.38
N LEU A 188 -13.11 -4.50 6.68
CA LEU A 188 -14.47 -4.31 7.19
C LEU A 188 -14.58 -2.98 7.94
N GLU A 189 -15.79 -2.46 8.15
CA GLU A 189 -15.98 -1.22 8.93
C GLU A 189 -15.46 -1.35 10.37
N SER A 190 -15.72 -2.49 11.02
CA SER A 190 -15.23 -2.81 12.36
C SER A 190 -13.74 -3.21 12.39
N GLU A 191 -13.24 -3.72 11.27
CA GLU A 191 -11.88 -4.28 11.14
C GLU A 191 -11.26 -3.85 9.80
N PRO A 192 -10.95 -2.55 9.65
CA PRO A 192 -10.44 -2.02 8.39
C PRO A 192 -9.01 -2.49 8.11
N LEU A 193 -8.61 -2.42 6.85
CA LEU A 193 -7.19 -2.43 6.48
C LEU A 193 -6.58 -1.10 6.96
N LEU A 194 -5.59 -1.19 7.86
CA LEU A 194 -4.91 -0.04 8.43
C LEU A 194 -3.55 0.19 7.77
N LEU A 195 -3.37 1.38 7.21
CA LEU A 195 -2.09 1.88 6.71
C LEU A 195 -1.69 3.08 7.56
N GLU A 196 -0.84 2.85 8.57
CA GLU A 196 -0.57 3.82 9.64
C GLU A 196 0.91 4.21 9.72
N ASN A 197 1.20 5.51 9.79
CA ASN A 197 2.56 6.05 9.93
C ASN A 197 3.52 5.47 8.87
N LEU A 198 3.10 5.55 7.61
CA LEU A 198 3.88 5.07 6.47
C LEU A 198 4.62 6.25 5.82
N ASN A 199 5.93 6.15 5.70
CA ASN A 199 6.78 7.16 5.08
C ASN A 199 7.31 6.66 3.75
N PHE A 200 7.00 7.36 2.66
CA PHE A 200 7.39 7.00 1.31
C PHE A 200 8.42 7.97 0.76
N LYS A 201 9.53 7.43 0.27
CA LYS A 201 10.54 8.15 -0.52
C LYS A 201 10.80 7.36 -1.80
N ALA A 202 10.30 7.86 -2.92
CA ALA A 202 10.48 7.20 -4.21
C ALA A 202 11.93 7.30 -4.70
N GLY A 203 12.37 6.28 -5.44
CA GLY A 203 13.61 6.32 -6.21
C GLY A 203 13.44 6.95 -7.60
N ASN A 204 12.20 7.24 -8.00
CA ASN A 204 11.82 7.79 -9.30
C ASN A 204 10.76 8.90 -9.13
N PRO A 205 10.95 10.11 -9.69
CA PRO A 205 9.96 11.19 -9.60
C PRO A 205 8.64 10.90 -10.34
N GLN A 206 8.60 9.88 -11.20
CA GLN A 206 7.37 9.41 -11.86
C GLN A 206 6.63 8.32 -11.06
N ALA A 207 7.12 7.96 -9.87
CA ALA A 207 6.49 6.93 -9.05
C ALA A 207 5.21 7.44 -8.36
N ILE A 208 4.45 6.48 -7.85
CA ILE A 208 3.22 6.68 -7.07
C ILE A 208 3.46 6.18 -5.65
N GLY A 209 3.09 6.96 -4.63
CA GLY A 209 3.26 6.53 -3.23
C GLY A 209 2.42 5.28 -2.94
N LEU A 210 1.11 5.40 -3.11
CA LEU A 210 0.15 4.30 -2.97
C LEU A 210 -0.76 4.23 -4.19
N ASP A 211 -0.86 3.06 -4.81
CA ASP A 211 -1.64 2.82 -6.01
C ASP A 211 -2.68 1.72 -5.78
N LEU A 212 -3.95 2.11 -5.69
CA LEU A 212 -5.07 1.22 -5.44
C LEU A 212 -5.87 1.02 -6.73
N SER A 213 -6.02 -0.23 -7.15
CA SER A 213 -6.65 -0.61 -8.43
C SER A 213 -7.53 -1.85 -8.26
N GLY A 214 -8.12 -2.32 -9.35
CA GLY A 214 -9.00 -3.50 -9.36
C GLY A 214 -10.48 -3.12 -9.37
N ALA A 215 -11.34 -4.06 -9.00
CA ALA A 215 -12.78 -3.84 -9.09
C ALA A 215 -13.28 -2.86 -8.02
N THR A 216 -12.93 -3.12 -6.75
CA THR A 216 -13.37 -2.33 -5.59
C THR A 216 -12.28 -2.33 -4.53
N ASN A 217 -12.03 -1.16 -3.94
CA ASN A 217 -11.24 -1.00 -2.73
C ASN A 217 -12.15 -0.49 -1.60
N SER A 218 -12.21 -1.19 -0.48
CA SER A 218 -13.21 -0.95 0.58
C SER A 218 -12.68 -1.12 1.99
N GLY A 219 -13.20 -0.35 2.96
CA GLY A 219 -12.86 -0.54 4.39
C GLY A 219 -11.40 -0.28 4.68
N ILE A 220 -10.88 0.87 4.23
CA ILE A 220 -9.46 1.23 4.33
C ILE A 220 -9.31 2.50 5.16
N VAL A 221 -8.42 2.47 6.14
CA VAL A 221 -8.04 3.66 6.91
C VAL A 221 -6.55 3.92 6.73
N MET A 222 -6.25 5.07 6.15
CA MET A 222 -4.90 5.60 5.97
C MET A 222 -4.72 6.75 6.96
N SER A 223 -3.78 6.61 7.88
CA SER A 223 -3.51 7.64 8.88
C SER A 223 -2.02 7.90 9.03
N ASN A 224 -1.65 9.17 9.10
CA ASN A 224 -0.24 9.55 9.20
C ASN A 224 0.63 9.03 8.04
N VAL A 225 0.07 8.98 6.83
CA VAL A 225 0.84 8.67 5.61
C VAL A 225 1.64 9.91 5.20
N ARG A 226 2.89 9.71 4.76
CA ARG A 226 3.80 10.76 4.33
C ARG A 226 4.38 10.40 2.96
N CYS A 227 3.87 11.01 1.90
CA CYS A 227 4.48 10.94 0.58
C CYS A 227 5.45 12.12 0.45
N LEU A 228 6.76 11.82 0.54
CA LEU A 228 7.83 12.81 0.70
C LEU A 228 8.72 12.88 -0.54
N ASN A 229 9.15 14.10 -0.88
CA ASN A 229 9.90 14.43 -2.09
C ASN A 229 9.11 14.18 -3.38
N LYS A 230 9.74 14.47 -4.51
CA LYS A 230 9.12 14.39 -5.84
C LYS A 230 8.56 13.01 -6.15
N MET A 231 7.26 12.99 -6.47
CA MET A 231 6.49 11.85 -7.00
C MET A 231 5.50 12.37 -8.05
N GLN A 232 4.99 11.49 -8.91
CA GLN A 232 3.93 11.86 -9.84
C GLN A 232 2.61 12.04 -9.07
N VAL A 233 2.26 11.03 -8.27
CA VAL A 233 1.03 11.01 -7.48
C VAL A 233 1.35 10.48 -6.09
N GLY A 234 0.88 11.16 -5.05
CA GLY A 234 1.02 10.66 -3.68
C GLY A 234 0.16 9.41 -3.43
N LEU A 235 -1.13 9.50 -3.75
CA LEU A 235 -2.12 8.42 -3.60
C LEU A 235 -3.03 8.37 -4.82
N ARG A 236 -3.17 7.21 -5.44
CA ARG A 236 -4.03 6.99 -6.59
C ARG A 236 -5.07 5.90 -6.32
N PHE A 237 -6.31 6.17 -6.73
CA PHE A 237 -7.37 5.16 -6.88
C PHE A 237 -7.75 5.06 -8.36
N SER A 238 -7.65 3.85 -8.91
CA SER A 238 -8.07 3.49 -10.27
C SER A 238 -9.13 2.39 -10.19
N SER A 239 -10.14 2.61 -9.34
CA SER A 239 -11.21 1.69 -8.99
C SER A 239 -12.34 2.43 -8.26
N SER A 240 -13.44 1.72 -7.96
CA SER A 240 -14.42 2.19 -6.96
C SER A 240 -13.77 2.30 -5.58
N VAL A 241 -14.21 3.30 -4.82
CA VAL A 241 -13.76 3.59 -3.45
C VAL A 241 -14.95 3.54 -2.52
N ARG A 242 -14.84 2.75 -1.46
CA ARG A 242 -15.88 2.59 -0.46
C ARG A 242 -15.32 2.62 0.95
N ASP A 243 -16.05 3.20 1.89
CA ASP A 243 -15.76 3.15 3.33
C ASP A 243 -14.28 3.46 3.63
N THR A 244 -13.75 4.53 3.01
CA THR A 244 -12.31 4.85 3.01
C THR A 244 -12.05 6.17 3.71
N GLN A 245 -11.07 6.16 4.61
CA GLN A 245 -10.65 7.35 5.36
C GLN A 245 -9.17 7.62 5.13
N ILE A 246 -8.84 8.85 4.74
CA ILE A 246 -7.47 9.34 4.63
C ILE A 246 -7.36 10.55 5.56
N LYS A 247 -6.59 10.37 6.64
CA LYS A 247 -6.48 11.36 7.69
C LYS A 247 -5.05 11.66 8.09
N GLU A 248 -4.83 12.90 8.55
CA GLU A 248 -3.56 13.33 9.13
C GLU A 248 -2.36 13.01 8.23
N SER A 249 -2.54 13.06 6.90
CA SER A 249 -1.52 12.64 5.93
C SER A 249 -0.88 13.84 5.22
N ILE A 250 0.36 13.68 4.76
CA ILE A 250 1.13 14.72 4.07
C ILE A 250 1.48 14.24 2.67
N PHE A 251 1.21 15.11 1.70
CA PHE A 251 1.65 14.98 0.31
C PHE A 251 2.54 16.17 -0.01
N SER A 252 3.86 15.94 -0.03
CA SER A 252 4.87 16.99 -0.21
C SER A 252 5.59 16.78 -1.54
N GLU A 253 5.68 17.83 -2.36
CA GLU A 253 6.42 17.83 -3.65
C GLU A 253 5.90 16.84 -4.71
N SER A 254 4.74 16.23 -4.48
CA SER A 254 4.06 15.40 -5.49
C SER A 254 3.41 16.28 -6.55
N SER A 255 3.43 15.88 -7.82
CA SER A 255 2.72 16.64 -8.86
C SER A 255 1.22 16.68 -8.58
N THR A 256 0.64 15.54 -8.20
CA THR A 256 -0.72 15.44 -7.65
C THR A 256 -0.67 14.82 -6.26
N GLY A 257 -1.37 15.39 -5.28
CA GLY A 257 -1.49 14.78 -3.96
C GLY A 257 -2.29 13.47 -4.00
N ILE A 258 -3.58 13.58 -4.31
CA ILE A 258 -4.50 12.44 -4.43
C ILE A 258 -5.17 12.47 -5.82
N ARG A 259 -5.18 11.33 -6.52
CA ARG A 259 -5.86 11.18 -7.81
C ARG A 259 -6.91 10.06 -7.74
N PHE A 260 -8.12 10.36 -8.20
CA PHE A 260 -9.18 9.39 -8.46
C PHE A 260 -9.37 9.29 -9.98
N GLU A 261 -8.99 8.15 -10.55
CA GLU A 261 -9.30 7.79 -11.94
C GLU A 261 -10.73 7.20 -11.97
N SER A 262 -11.74 8.06 -11.88
CA SER A 262 -13.12 7.72 -11.49
C SER A 262 -14.08 7.45 -12.66
N LEU A 263 -13.58 7.37 -13.91
CA LEU A 263 -14.46 7.14 -15.07
C LEU A 263 -15.13 5.76 -14.95
N GLY A 264 -16.43 5.75 -14.66
CA GLY A 264 -17.21 4.52 -14.46
C GLY A 264 -17.09 3.90 -13.06
N TYR A 265 -16.46 4.60 -12.10
CA TYR A 265 -16.29 4.14 -10.72
C TYR A 265 -17.04 5.03 -9.73
N ASP A 266 -17.57 4.41 -8.67
CA ASP A 266 -18.27 5.10 -7.60
C ASP A 266 -17.33 5.48 -6.47
N LEU A 267 -17.60 6.63 -5.83
CA LEU A 267 -16.95 7.09 -4.61
C LEU A 267 -18.00 7.16 -3.49
N SER A 268 -17.92 6.28 -2.51
CA SER A 268 -18.90 6.17 -1.42
C SER A 268 -18.22 6.21 -0.04
N ASN A 269 -18.79 6.97 0.89
CA ASN A 269 -18.29 7.09 2.28
C ASN A 269 -16.79 7.44 2.35
N LEU A 270 -16.33 8.31 1.45
CA LEU A 270 -14.94 8.76 1.36
C LEU A 270 -14.70 9.96 2.28
N LYS A 271 -13.72 9.86 3.19
CA LYS A 271 -13.36 10.96 4.10
C LYS A 271 -11.90 11.37 3.93
N LEU A 272 -11.66 12.61 3.54
CA LEU A 272 -10.35 13.26 3.46
C LEU A 272 -10.28 14.33 4.55
N THR A 273 -9.62 14.03 5.66
CA THR A 273 -9.65 14.89 6.86
C THR A 273 -8.26 15.25 7.36
N ASN A 274 -7.99 16.52 7.67
CA ASN A 274 -6.73 16.90 8.31
C ASN A 274 -5.48 16.51 7.49
N ASN A 275 -5.52 16.60 6.16
CA ASN A 275 -4.35 16.33 5.33
C ASN A 275 -3.66 17.63 4.90
N THR A 276 -2.34 17.59 4.74
CA THR A 276 -1.53 18.70 4.22
C THR A 276 -1.02 18.38 2.82
N PHE A 277 -1.30 19.26 1.87
CA PHE A 277 -0.77 19.26 0.51
C PHE A 277 0.23 20.41 0.41
N PHE A 278 1.51 20.11 0.29
CA PHE A 278 2.59 21.10 0.35
C PHE A 278 3.45 21.06 -0.92
N ILE A 279 3.56 22.18 -1.63
CA ILE A 279 4.31 22.27 -2.89
C ILE A 279 3.84 21.19 -3.88
N VAL A 280 2.54 21.19 -4.17
CA VAL A 280 1.94 20.30 -5.17
C VAL A 280 1.39 21.11 -6.33
N ASN A 281 1.27 20.53 -7.52
CA ASN A 281 0.62 21.23 -8.65
C ASN A 281 -0.90 21.15 -8.50
N SER A 282 -1.43 20.03 -8.02
CA SER A 282 -2.85 19.87 -7.70
C SER A 282 -3.02 19.03 -6.44
N GLY A 283 -3.92 19.45 -5.56
CA GLY A 283 -4.18 18.76 -4.31
C GLY A 283 -4.91 17.44 -4.56
N ILE A 284 -6.16 17.56 -5.00
CA ILE A 284 -7.05 16.44 -5.30
C ILE A 284 -7.48 16.53 -6.77
N VAL A 285 -7.33 15.44 -7.51
CA VAL A 285 -7.75 15.37 -8.91
C VAL A 285 -8.71 14.22 -9.10
N ILE A 286 -9.85 14.50 -9.69
CA ILE A 286 -10.86 13.53 -10.08
C ILE A 286 -10.92 13.55 -11.61
N SER A 287 -10.59 12.44 -12.27
CA SER A 287 -10.41 12.44 -13.72
C SER A 287 -11.71 12.62 -14.50
N ALA A 288 -12.83 12.19 -13.93
CA ALA A 288 -14.17 12.33 -14.49
C ALA A 288 -15.21 12.34 -13.38
N MET A 289 -16.40 12.87 -13.63
CA MET A 289 -17.50 12.79 -12.68
C MET A 289 -17.68 11.33 -12.18
N PRO A 290 -17.71 11.09 -10.85
CA PRO A 290 -17.94 9.76 -10.31
C PRO A 290 -19.27 9.17 -10.76
N GLY A 291 -19.38 7.84 -10.72
CA GLY A 291 -20.59 7.12 -11.07
C GLY A 291 -21.80 7.51 -10.21
N PRO A 292 -23.02 7.20 -10.68
CA PRO A 292 -24.27 7.64 -10.03
C PRO A 292 -24.52 7.02 -8.65
N GLY A 293 -23.77 5.98 -8.25
CA GLY A 293 -23.81 5.41 -6.91
C GLY A 293 -22.96 6.16 -5.89
N SER A 294 -22.27 7.24 -6.29
CA SER A 294 -21.39 8.00 -5.42
C SER A 294 -22.15 8.83 -4.39
N GLU A 295 -21.71 8.79 -3.14
CA GLU A 295 -22.36 9.47 -2.02
C GLU A 295 -21.41 9.71 -0.84
N ALA A 296 -21.82 10.60 0.07
CA ALA A 296 -21.15 10.83 1.36
C ALA A 296 -19.63 11.09 1.26
N ILE A 297 -19.23 11.93 0.31
CA ILE A 297 -17.84 12.38 0.15
C ILE A 297 -17.61 13.57 1.08
N GLN A 298 -16.59 13.48 1.92
CA GLN A 298 -16.25 14.51 2.89
C GLN A 298 -14.81 14.97 2.71
N ILE A 299 -14.61 16.28 2.50
CA ILE A 299 -13.29 16.90 2.42
C ILE A 299 -13.23 18.01 3.47
N SER A 300 -12.60 17.73 4.61
CA SER A 300 -12.64 18.61 5.78
C SER A 300 -11.27 18.92 6.34
N ARG A 301 -11.02 20.18 6.73
CA ARG A 301 -9.80 20.57 7.44
C ARG A 301 -8.50 20.19 6.73
N ASN A 302 -8.50 20.17 5.41
CA ASN A 302 -7.27 19.98 4.65
C ASN A 302 -6.55 21.33 4.44
N LEU A 303 -5.23 21.31 4.48
CA LEU A 303 -4.36 22.46 4.25
C LEU A 303 -3.70 22.32 2.88
N PHE A 304 -3.90 23.30 2.01
CA PHE A 304 -3.24 23.40 0.70
C PHE A 304 -2.24 24.56 0.76
N ALA A 305 -0.98 24.25 1.02
CA ALA A 305 0.07 25.26 1.23
C ALA A 305 1.06 25.26 0.06
N THR A 306 1.35 26.44 -0.47
CA THR A 306 2.26 26.63 -1.61
C THR A 306 1.83 25.79 -2.82
N ILE A 307 0.53 25.69 -3.07
CA ILE A 307 -0.03 24.98 -4.22
C ILE A 307 -0.03 25.88 -5.46
N GLU A 308 0.39 25.34 -6.62
CA GLU A 308 0.45 26.11 -7.87
C GLU A 308 -0.91 26.13 -8.60
N GLY A 309 -1.58 24.98 -8.68
CA GLY A 309 -2.87 24.81 -9.36
C GLY A 309 -4.03 24.64 -8.38
N ALA A 310 -5.06 23.90 -8.82
CA ALA A 310 -6.29 23.72 -8.07
C ALA A 310 -6.12 22.83 -6.83
N GLU A 311 -6.78 23.23 -5.73
CA GLU A 311 -6.87 22.44 -4.50
C GLU A 311 -7.68 21.15 -4.74
N ALA A 312 -8.77 21.27 -5.51
CA ALA A 312 -9.49 20.14 -6.06
C ALA A 312 -10.06 20.47 -7.45
N LYS A 313 -10.04 19.50 -8.37
CA LYS A 313 -10.62 19.64 -9.71
C LYS A 313 -11.22 18.34 -10.26
N VAL A 314 -12.14 18.48 -11.20
CA VAL A 314 -12.79 17.40 -11.96
C VAL A 314 -12.53 17.63 -13.45
N GLU A 315 -11.68 16.80 -14.06
CA GLU A 315 -11.15 17.04 -15.41
C GLU A 315 -12.22 16.86 -16.50
N GLN A 316 -13.19 15.97 -16.28
CA GLN A 316 -14.23 15.65 -17.27
C GLN A 316 -15.62 15.59 -16.65
N GLN A 317 -16.62 16.07 -17.39
CA GLN A 317 -18.05 15.94 -17.06
C GLN A 317 -18.45 16.55 -15.71
N ASN A 318 -17.73 17.58 -15.24
CA ASN A 318 -18.02 18.21 -13.95
C ASN A 318 -19.47 18.74 -13.88
N ASP A 319 -20.25 18.27 -12.90
CA ASP A 319 -21.60 18.77 -12.63
C ASP A 319 -21.69 19.31 -11.18
N PRO A 320 -21.65 20.64 -11.00
CA PRO A 320 -21.79 21.27 -9.69
C PRO A 320 -23.07 20.92 -8.93
N LYS A 321 -24.17 20.57 -9.63
CA LYS A 321 -25.44 20.20 -8.99
C LYS A 321 -25.36 18.83 -8.33
N VAL A 322 -24.59 17.92 -8.90
CA VAL A 322 -24.36 16.60 -8.30
C VAL A 322 -23.41 16.73 -7.13
N TRP A 323 -22.31 17.49 -7.28
CA TRP A 323 -21.39 17.76 -6.16
C TRP A 323 -22.08 18.39 -4.95
N ALA A 324 -23.02 19.31 -5.15
CA ALA A 324 -23.79 19.89 -4.06
C ALA A 324 -24.61 18.87 -3.24
N LYS A 325 -24.88 17.67 -3.79
CA LYS A 325 -25.60 16.59 -3.10
C LYS A 325 -24.67 15.60 -2.42
N ILE A 326 -23.52 15.30 -3.03
CA ILE A 326 -22.66 14.18 -2.60
C ILE A 326 -21.42 14.64 -1.83
N LEU A 327 -20.98 15.89 -1.99
CA LEU A 327 -19.77 16.43 -1.37
C LEU A 327 -20.12 17.39 -0.23
N THR A 328 -19.57 17.08 0.95
CA THR A 328 -19.48 18.01 2.08
C THR A 328 -18.05 18.50 2.22
N ALA A 329 -17.80 19.76 1.84
CA ALA A 329 -16.54 20.43 2.08
C ALA A 329 -16.65 21.46 3.21
N GLN A 330 -15.72 21.46 4.16
CA GLN A 330 -15.72 22.42 5.27
C GLN A 330 -14.33 22.67 5.85
N GLU A 331 -14.08 23.91 6.26
CA GLU A 331 -12.89 24.31 7.03
C GLU A 331 -11.56 23.94 6.34
N ASN A 332 -11.54 23.81 5.01
CA ASN A 332 -10.32 23.64 4.23
C ASN A 332 -9.66 24.99 4.02
N TYR A 333 -8.33 25.06 4.16
CA TYR A 333 -7.55 26.29 4.00
C TYR A 333 -6.56 26.17 2.85
N SER A 334 -6.38 27.25 2.09
CA SER A 334 -5.40 27.33 1.01
C SER A 334 -4.62 28.63 1.06
N SER A 335 -3.30 28.55 0.85
CA SER A 335 -2.47 29.74 0.66
C SER A 335 -2.66 30.37 -0.72
N ARG A 336 -3.22 29.62 -1.69
CA ARG A 336 -3.47 30.12 -3.06
C ARG A 336 -4.61 31.12 -3.04
N THR A 337 -4.43 32.25 -3.73
CA THR A 337 -5.52 33.18 -3.99
C THR A 337 -6.45 32.59 -5.04
N ALA A 338 -7.76 32.56 -4.75
CA ALA A 338 -8.74 31.99 -5.66
C ALA A 338 -8.74 32.72 -7.02
N PRO A 339 -8.73 31.99 -8.15
CA PRO A 339 -8.85 32.59 -9.47
C PRO A 339 -10.22 33.28 -9.64
N LYS A 340 -10.25 34.35 -10.44
CA LYS A 340 -11.48 35.09 -10.78
C LYS A 340 -11.58 35.26 -12.30
N PRO A 341 -12.58 34.64 -12.97
CA PRO A 341 -13.57 33.70 -12.43
C PRO A 341 -12.94 32.36 -12.00
N VAL A 342 -13.65 31.59 -11.18
CA VAL A 342 -13.26 30.21 -10.84
C VAL A 342 -13.41 29.34 -12.10
N PRO A 343 -12.37 28.58 -12.50
CA PRO A 343 -12.45 27.66 -13.63
C PRO A 343 -13.58 26.63 -13.47
N ALA A 344 -14.19 26.23 -14.58
CA ALA A 344 -15.36 25.34 -14.57
C ALA A 344 -15.03 23.91 -14.09
N ASP A 345 -13.77 23.52 -14.14
CA ASP A 345 -13.26 22.23 -13.67
C ASP A 345 -12.82 22.25 -12.20
N GLU A 346 -12.73 23.41 -11.54
CA GLU A 346 -12.33 23.50 -10.13
C GLU A 346 -13.52 23.25 -9.18
N LEU A 347 -13.28 22.51 -8.10
CA LEU A 347 -14.24 22.31 -7.02
C LEU A 347 -14.02 23.34 -5.90
N ASP A 348 -15.09 24.04 -5.53
CA ASP A 348 -15.04 24.98 -4.42
C ASP A 348 -15.13 24.25 -3.07
N LEU A 349 -13.98 24.10 -2.42
CA LEU A 349 -13.84 23.47 -1.10
C LEU A 349 -14.01 24.43 0.09
N PHE A 350 -14.29 25.72 -0.16
CA PHE A 350 -14.05 26.80 0.81
C PHE A 350 -15.31 27.51 1.29
N LYS A 351 -16.48 27.26 0.67
CA LYS A 351 -17.76 27.91 1.03
C LYS A 351 -18.12 27.84 2.52
N ASN A 352 -17.85 26.70 3.17
CA ASN A 352 -18.21 26.49 4.57
C ASN A 352 -16.99 26.69 5.48
N LYS A 353 -16.83 27.92 5.99
CA LYS A 353 -15.74 28.32 6.91
C LYS A 353 -14.32 28.06 6.38
N GLY A 354 -14.15 27.90 5.07
CA GLY A 354 -12.84 27.77 4.44
C GLY A 354 -12.13 29.13 4.31
N LYS A 355 -10.83 29.08 4.05
CA LYS A 355 -9.98 30.27 3.84
C LYS A 355 -9.11 30.08 2.60
N GLN A 356 -8.92 31.13 1.81
CA GLN A 356 -8.05 31.14 0.63
C GLN A 356 -7.23 32.43 0.60
N GLY A 357 -6.04 32.37 -0.02
CA GLY A 357 -5.20 33.54 -0.28
C GLY A 357 -4.44 34.10 0.92
N ASP A 358 -4.38 33.38 2.04
CA ASP A 358 -3.57 33.79 3.20
C ASP A 358 -2.17 33.17 3.11
N ALA A 359 -1.17 34.00 2.82
CA ALA A 359 0.22 33.57 2.68
C ALA A 359 0.79 32.94 3.96
N LYS A 360 0.27 33.31 5.15
CA LYS A 360 0.72 32.73 6.43
C LYS A 360 0.38 31.26 6.59
N LEU A 361 -0.49 30.72 5.74
CA LEU A 361 -0.80 29.29 5.72
C LEU A 361 0.41 28.44 5.27
N SER A 362 1.40 29.05 4.61
CA SER A 362 2.66 28.41 4.23
C SER A 362 3.77 28.55 5.29
N ASP A 363 3.51 29.22 6.42
CA ASP A 363 4.49 29.40 7.49
C ASP A 363 4.51 28.15 8.38
N PHE A 364 5.58 27.36 8.26
CA PHE A 364 5.81 26.13 9.02
C PHE A 364 7.02 26.28 9.93
N VAL A 365 7.05 25.50 11.02
CA VAL A 365 8.23 25.44 11.90
C VAL A 365 9.43 24.85 11.16
N SER A 366 9.17 23.84 10.31
CA SER A 366 10.16 23.25 9.40
C SER A 366 9.50 22.81 8.11
N THR A 367 10.24 22.92 7.01
CA THR A 367 9.87 22.39 5.68
C THR A 367 10.84 21.30 5.23
N THR A 368 11.72 20.82 6.10
CA THR A 368 12.71 19.78 5.78
C THR A 368 12.17 18.39 6.15
N PRO A 369 11.98 17.49 5.17
CA PRO A 369 11.49 16.14 5.43
C PRO A 369 12.39 15.39 6.43
N GLY A 370 11.77 14.75 7.42
CA GLY A 370 12.46 13.95 8.45
C GLY A 370 12.75 14.70 9.75
N GLU A 371 12.55 16.02 9.80
CA GLU A 371 12.57 16.77 11.05
C GLU A 371 11.28 16.54 11.87
N GLU A 372 11.39 16.56 13.20
CA GLU A 372 10.28 16.26 14.13
C GLU A 372 9.04 17.16 13.90
N LYS A 373 9.27 18.42 13.52
CA LYS A 373 8.22 19.43 13.29
C LYS A 373 8.01 19.73 11.81
N PHE A 374 8.33 18.78 10.94
CA PHE A 374 8.12 18.91 9.50
C PHE A 374 6.65 19.21 9.19
N LEU A 375 6.41 20.38 8.59
CA LEU A 375 5.11 20.95 8.25
C LEU A 375 4.15 21.13 9.43
N SER A 376 4.65 21.13 10.66
CA SER A 376 3.86 21.61 11.80
C SER A 376 3.65 23.13 11.64
N PRO A 377 2.41 23.64 11.75
CA PRO A 377 2.13 25.07 11.58
C PRO A 377 2.92 25.96 12.55
N ALA A 378 3.51 27.05 12.05
CA ALA A 378 4.19 28.05 12.86
C ALA A 378 3.22 28.74 13.86
N PRO A 379 3.72 29.44 14.90
CA PRO A 379 2.86 29.99 15.94
C PRO A 379 1.73 30.93 15.47
N ASP A 380 1.96 31.69 14.40
CA ASP A 380 1.01 32.63 13.80
C ASP A 380 0.31 32.08 12.55
N ASN A 381 0.56 30.82 12.20
CA ASN A 381 -0.14 30.15 11.10
C ASN A 381 -1.62 29.93 11.48
N PRO A 382 -2.59 30.47 10.70
CA PRO A 382 -4.03 30.35 10.99
C PRO A 382 -4.56 28.91 11.04
N ALA A 383 -3.85 27.94 10.47
CA ALA A 383 -4.20 26.52 10.49
C ALA A 383 -4.03 25.88 11.87
N ARG A 384 -3.25 26.50 12.77
CA ARG A 384 -2.88 25.93 14.07
C ARG A 384 -4.06 25.72 15.03
N LYS A 385 -5.15 26.46 14.88
CA LYS A 385 -6.33 26.35 15.75
C LYS A 385 -7.63 26.68 15.02
N VAL A 386 -8.59 25.75 15.05
CA VAL A 386 -9.95 25.94 14.55
C VAL A 386 -10.96 25.72 15.68
N ALA A 387 -12.01 26.55 15.73
CA ALA A 387 -13.04 26.46 16.74
C ALA A 387 -14.03 25.31 16.46
N GLY A 388 -14.43 24.58 17.50
CA GLY A 388 -15.41 23.50 17.44
C GLY A 388 -14.80 22.16 17.04
N ALA A 389 -15.22 21.08 17.71
CA ALA A 389 -14.92 19.72 17.27
C ALA A 389 -16.20 18.86 17.22
N PRO A 390 -17.11 19.07 16.25
CA PRO A 390 -18.11 18.07 15.97
C PRO A 390 -17.43 16.86 15.30
N GLY A 391 -17.68 15.65 15.80
CA GLY A 391 -17.40 14.41 15.05
C GLY A 391 -15.95 13.90 15.02
N GLY A 392 -15.14 14.15 16.06
CA GLY A 392 -13.83 13.51 16.21
C GLY A 392 -12.67 14.12 15.38
N MET A 393 -12.90 15.26 14.73
CA MET A 393 -11.86 16.01 14.02
C MET A 393 -10.92 16.73 14.99
N LYS A 394 -9.63 16.75 14.67
CA LYS A 394 -8.60 17.45 15.46
C LYS A 394 -8.76 18.98 15.36
N PRO A 395 -8.41 19.76 16.41
CA PRO A 395 -8.69 21.19 16.47
C PRO A 395 -7.75 22.07 15.61
N TYR A 396 -7.26 21.55 14.49
CA TYR A 396 -6.35 22.22 13.55
C TYR A 396 -6.73 21.89 12.10
N VAL A 397 -6.17 22.62 11.13
CA VAL A 397 -6.25 22.33 9.68
C VAL A 397 -4.92 21.75 9.22
N GLY A 398 -4.97 20.77 8.34
CA GLY A 398 -3.79 20.03 7.89
C GLY A 398 -3.41 18.89 8.82
N ALA A 399 -2.36 18.18 8.42
CA ALA A 399 -1.61 17.25 9.25
C ALA A 399 -0.57 18.04 10.07
N VAL A 400 -0.32 17.61 11.31
CA VAL A 400 0.60 18.27 12.25
C VAL A 400 1.69 17.32 12.68
#